data_AF-A0A2N2FE27-F1
#
_entry.id   AF-A0A2N2FE27-F1
#
_cell.length_a   1.000
_cell.length_b   1.000
_cell.length_c   1.000
_cell.angle_alpha   90.00
_cell.angle_beta   90.00
_cell.angle_gamma   90.00
#
_symmetry.space_group_name_H-M   'P 1'
#
loop_
_entity.id
_entity.type
_entity.pdbx_description
1 polymer ?
#
loop_
_entity_poly.entity_id
_entity_poly.type
_entity_poly.pdbx_seq_one_letter_code
_entity_poly.pdbx_strand_id
1 'polypeptide(L)'
;MKNIFITLLTAVLLFSFLPAAQAQEYGKIRALHERAVHVTRQKNDFIVRVLTSYKIPHEVNEQGVVVRINMDSKWMNIRSIEIIPVLQESADKSQQVAAHELYFFTDEGILDVFSALTIR
;
A
#
# COMPACT_ATOMS: atom_id res chain seq x y z
N MET A 1 8.31 -60.75 12.87
CA MET A 1 7.62 -60.06 11.75
C MET A 1 6.52 -59.11 12.20
N LYS A 2 5.64 -59.49 13.14
CA LYS A 2 4.54 -58.64 13.65
C LYS A 2 4.99 -57.28 14.22
N ASN A 3 6.12 -57.25 14.93
CA ASN A 3 6.63 -56.00 15.54
C ASN A 3 7.20 -55.00 14.52
N ILE A 4 7.70 -55.49 13.38
CA ILE A 4 8.23 -54.64 12.28
C ILE A 4 7.07 -53.97 11.53
N PHE A 5 5.96 -54.69 11.35
CA PHE A 5 4.76 -54.13 10.74
C PHE A 5 4.14 -53.03 11.61
N ILE A 6 4.16 -53.20 12.94
CA ILE A 6 3.62 -52.21 13.87
C ILE A 6 4.49 -50.94 13.88
N THR A 7 5.82 -51.06 13.87
CA THR A 7 6.72 -49.90 13.79
C THR A 7 6.64 -49.17 12.45
N LEU A 8 6.43 -49.90 11.34
CA LEU A 8 6.22 -49.29 10.03
C LEU A 8 4.90 -48.50 9.99
N LEU A 9 3.83 -49.06 10.58
CA LEU A 9 2.52 -48.44 10.62
C LEU A 9 2.50 -47.17 11.48
N THR A 10 3.18 -47.17 12.63
CA THR A 10 3.31 -45.97 13.48
C THR A 10 4.16 -44.89 12.83
N ALA A 11 5.22 -45.26 12.11
CA ALA A 11 6.02 -44.29 11.35
C ALA A 11 5.20 -43.61 10.24
N VAL A 12 4.41 -44.37 9.48
CA VAL A 12 3.55 -43.81 8.42
C VAL A 12 2.47 -42.89 8.98
N LEU A 13 1.87 -43.25 10.13
CA LEU A 13 0.91 -42.39 10.85
C LEU A 13 1.57 -41.09 11.34
N LEU A 14 2.77 -41.14 11.90
CA LEU A 14 3.51 -39.95 12.35
C LEU A 14 3.86 -39.00 11.19
N PHE A 15 4.18 -39.52 10.01
CA PHE A 15 4.46 -38.70 8.82
C PHE A 15 3.20 -38.10 8.18
N SER A 16 2.02 -38.69 8.38
CA SER A 16 0.75 -38.14 7.87
C SER A 16 0.14 -37.05 8.75
N PHE A 17 0.67 -36.85 9.97
CA PHE A 17 0.35 -35.70 10.84
C PHE A 17 1.38 -34.55 10.77
N LEU A 18 2.40 -34.64 9.91
CA LEU A 18 3.30 -33.52 9.67
C LEU A 18 2.57 -32.42 8.89
N PRO A 19 2.69 -31.15 9.31
CA PRO A 19 1.55 -30.25 9.31
C PRO A 19 1.40 -29.48 8.00
N ALA A 20 0.15 -29.36 7.55
CA ALA A 20 -0.31 -28.37 6.56
C ALA A 20 -0.08 -26.90 6.98
N ALA A 21 0.54 -26.65 8.15
CA ALA A 21 0.85 -25.34 8.69
C ALA A 21 1.78 -24.50 7.77
N GLN A 22 2.71 -25.15 7.07
CA GLN A 22 3.62 -24.42 6.16
C GLN A 22 2.91 -23.84 4.92
N ALA A 23 1.87 -24.52 4.42
CA ALA A 23 1.06 -24.01 3.31
C ALA A 23 0.20 -22.79 3.74
N GLN A 24 -0.26 -22.78 4.99
CA GLN A 24 -1.03 -21.67 5.55
C GLN A 24 -0.16 -20.41 5.73
N GLU A 25 1.10 -20.54 6.16
CA GLU A 25 2.03 -19.41 6.25
C GLU A 25 2.38 -18.84 4.88
N TYR A 26 2.64 -19.70 3.89
CA TYR A 26 2.94 -19.25 2.53
C TYR A 26 1.77 -18.48 1.90
N GLY A 27 0.54 -18.98 2.07
CA GLY A 27 -0.66 -18.29 1.61
C GLY A 27 -0.84 -16.91 2.26
N LYS A 28 -0.54 -16.79 3.56
CA LYS A 28 -0.60 -15.52 4.30
C LYS A 28 0.43 -14.50 3.80
N ILE A 29 1.68 -14.93 3.57
CA ILE A 29 2.74 -14.04 3.05
C ILE A 29 2.37 -13.54 1.66
N ARG A 30 1.88 -14.42 0.77
CA ARG A 30 1.43 -14.03 -0.56
C ARG A 30 0.28 -13.02 -0.50
N ALA A 31 -0.74 -13.26 0.32
CA ALA A 31 -1.86 -12.34 0.48
C ALA A 31 -1.42 -10.96 1.02
N LEU A 32 -0.47 -10.93 1.96
CA LEU A 32 0.11 -9.68 2.45
C LEU A 32 0.88 -8.92 1.36
N HIS A 33 1.64 -9.64 0.54
CA HIS A 33 2.36 -9.05 -0.59
C HIS A 33 1.40 -8.46 -1.63
N GLU A 34 0.38 -9.22 -2.04
CA GLU A 34 -0.66 -8.75 -2.97
C GLU A 34 -1.37 -7.51 -2.42
N ARG A 35 -1.68 -7.50 -1.12
CA ARG A 35 -2.28 -6.33 -0.45
C ARG A 35 -1.34 -5.14 -0.44
N ALA A 36 -0.05 -5.33 -0.16
CA ALA A 36 0.93 -4.25 -0.17
C ALA A 36 1.03 -3.62 -1.56
N VAL A 37 1.12 -4.43 -2.62
CA VAL A 37 1.13 -3.98 -4.01
C VAL A 37 -0.14 -3.21 -4.36
N HIS A 38 -1.30 -3.71 -3.94
CA HIS A 38 -2.59 -3.04 -4.18
C HIS A 38 -2.66 -1.69 -3.49
N VAL A 39 -2.29 -1.61 -2.20
CA VAL A 39 -2.29 -0.36 -1.43
C VAL A 39 -1.30 0.65 -2.01
N THR A 40 -0.11 0.21 -2.42
CA THR A 40 0.86 1.08 -3.10
C THR A 40 0.29 1.67 -4.39
N ARG A 41 -0.38 0.86 -5.20
CA ARG A 41 -1.04 1.32 -6.42
C ARG A 41 -2.15 2.32 -6.11
N GLN A 42 -3.04 2.03 -5.16
CA GLN A 42 -4.11 2.95 -4.75
C GLN A 42 -3.56 4.30 -4.28
N LYS A 43 -2.47 4.30 -3.49
CA LYS A 43 -1.80 5.51 -3.03
C LYS A 43 -1.26 6.33 -4.20
N ASN A 44 -0.56 5.68 -5.13
CA ASN A 44 0.01 6.34 -6.31
C ASN A 44 -1.08 6.92 -7.20
N ASP A 45 -2.13 6.14 -7.50
CA ASP A 45 -3.27 6.57 -8.31
C ASP A 45 -4.00 7.76 -7.67
N PHE A 46 -4.12 7.77 -6.34
CA PHE A 46 -4.70 8.89 -5.61
C PHE A 46 -3.89 10.18 -5.83
N ILE A 47 -2.57 10.13 -5.66
CA ILE A 47 -1.69 11.29 -5.86
C ILE A 47 -1.83 11.83 -7.29
N VAL A 48 -1.77 10.96 -8.30
CA VAL A 48 -1.92 11.35 -9.70
C VAL A 48 -3.27 12.01 -9.96
N ARG A 49 -4.35 11.46 -9.40
CA ARG A 49 -5.69 12.07 -9.51
C ARG A 49 -5.75 13.45 -8.86
N VAL A 50 -5.15 13.63 -7.69
CA VAL A 50 -5.06 14.94 -7.03
C VAL A 50 -4.34 15.91 -7.96
N LEU A 51 -3.10 15.63 -8.37
CA LEU A 51 -2.34 16.55 -9.23
C LEU A 51 -3.07 16.87 -10.55
N THR A 52 -3.69 15.86 -11.17
CA THR A 52 -4.49 16.05 -12.38
C THR A 52 -5.72 16.94 -12.15
N SER A 53 -6.44 16.73 -11.06
CA SER A 53 -7.63 17.51 -10.68
C SER A 53 -7.30 19.00 -10.51
N TYR A 54 -6.14 19.30 -9.93
CA TYR A 54 -5.66 20.66 -9.71
C TYR A 54 -4.84 21.20 -10.88
N LYS A 55 -4.74 20.46 -11.99
CA LYS A 55 -3.99 20.81 -13.20
C LYS A 55 -2.51 21.12 -12.93
N ILE A 56 -1.92 20.43 -11.96
CA ILE A 56 -0.51 20.56 -11.60
C ILE A 56 0.29 19.65 -12.56
N PRO A 57 1.19 20.20 -13.40
CA PRO A 57 1.97 19.39 -14.32
C PRO A 57 2.94 18.49 -13.54
N HIS A 58 2.95 17.20 -13.88
CA HIS A 58 3.70 16.19 -13.17
C HIS A 58 4.13 15.07 -14.11
N GLU A 59 5.13 14.32 -13.70
CA GLU A 59 5.60 13.14 -14.41
C GLU A 59 5.55 11.90 -13.53
N VAL A 60 5.23 10.78 -14.16
CA VAL A 60 5.00 9.49 -13.53
C VAL A 60 5.92 8.45 -14.15
N ASN A 61 6.51 7.58 -13.33
CA ASN A 61 7.33 6.46 -13.82
C ASN A 61 6.47 5.23 -14.20
N GLU A 62 7.11 4.16 -14.66
CA GLU A 62 6.43 2.91 -15.05
C GLU A 62 5.62 2.25 -13.91
N GLN A 63 5.92 2.59 -12.65
CA GLN A 63 5.25 2.06 -11.46
C GLN A 63 4.09 2.93 -10.98
N GLY A 64 3.77 4.02 -11.69
CA GLY A 64 2.73 4.96 -11.28
C GLY A 64 3.18 5.98 -10.24
N VAL A 65 4.46 6.01 -9.86
CA VAL A 65 4.98 6.95 -8.87
C VAL A 65 5.25 8.30 -9.52
N VAL A 66 4.76 9.38 -8.90
CA VAL A 66 5.09 10.75 -9.32
C VAL A 66 6.55 11.05 -8.95
N VAL A 67 7.38 11.31 -9.96
CA VAL A 67 8.83 11.50 -9.80
C VAL A 67 9.26 12.96 -9.94
N ARG A 68 8.51 13.75 -10.70
CA ARG A 68 8.78 15.18 -10.91
C ARG A 68 7.49 15.98 -10.91
N ILE A 69 7.56 17.20 -10.40
CA ILE A 69 6.48 18.20 -10.49
C ILE A 69 7.03 19.49 -11.09
N ASN A 70 6.18 20.17 -11.85
CA ASN A 70 6.49 21.51 -12.33
C ASN A 70 5.91 22.54 -11.34
N MET A 71 6.77 23.38 -10.79
CA MET A 71 6.37 24.56 -10.03
C MET A 71 7.03 25.76 -10.67
N ASP A 72 6.23 26.79 -10.98
CA ASP A 72 6.72 28.05 -11.55
C ASP A 72 7.62 27.87 -12.78
N SER A 73 7.21 26.97 -13.70
CA SER A 73 7.94 26.61 -14.93
C SER A 73 9.26 25.87 -14.70
N LYS A 74 9.53 25.43 -13.47
CA LYS A 74 10.71 24.63 -13.13
C LYS A 74 10.32 23.21 -12.75
N TRP A 75 10.95 22.24 -13.41
CA TRP A 75 10.80 20.83 -13.05
C TRP A 75 11.71 20.48 -11.88
N MET A 76 11.11 19.93 -10.83
CA MET A 76 11.83 19.51 -9.62
C MET A 76 11.59 18.05 -9.35
N ASN A 77 12.64 17.35 -8.88
CA ASN A 77 12.51 15.96 -8.47
C ASN A 77 11.83 15.88 -7.12
N ILE A 78 10.93 14.91 -6.99
CA ILE A 78 10.29 14.58 -5.74
C ILE A 78 11.19 13.62 -4.97
N ARG A 79 11.47 13.97 -3.71
CA ARG A 79 12.20 13.13 -2.76
C ARG A 79 11.26 12.24 -1.96
N SER A 80 10.15 12.81 -1.50
CA SER A 80 9.12 12.10 -0.75
C SER A 80 7.77 12.79 -0.91
N ILE A 81 6.71 12.02 -0.68
CA ILE A 81 5.33 12.50 -0.67
C ILE A 81 4.69 12.01 0.62
N GLU A 82 4.17 12.94 1.40
CA GLU A 82 3.38 12.65 2.60
C GLU A 82 1.91 12.96 2.34
N ILE A 83 1.03 12.10 2.85
CA ILE A 83 -0.42 12.24 2.74
C ILE A 83 -0.98 12.20 4.15
N ILE A 84 -1.56 13.30 4.60
CA ILE A 84 -2.11 13.45 5.95
C ILE A 84 -3.63 13.49 5.84
N PRO A 85 -4.36 12.51 6.42
CA PRO A 85 -5.81 12.55 6.42
C PRO A 85 -6.32 13.64 7.37
N VAL A 86 -7.25 14.45 6.88
CA VAL A 86 -7.94 15.46 7.68
C VAL A 86 -9.26 14.86 8.14
N LEU A 87 -9.39 14.75 9.46
CA LEU A 87 -10.54 14.11 10.09
C LEU A 87 -11.63 15.15 10.41
N GLN A 88 -12.88 14.76 10.20
CA GLN A 88 -14.05 15.51 10.62
C GLN A 88 -14.96 14.62 11.47
N GLU A 89 -15.51 15.18 12.55
CA GLU A 89 -16.50 14.50 13.38
C GLU A 89 -17.87 14.58 12.69
N SER A 90 -18.48 13.42 12.45
CA SER A 90 -19.84 13.33 11.92
C SER A 90 -20.88 13.44 13.05
N ALA A 91 -22.15 13.59 12.66
CA ALA A 91 -23.27 13.79 13.60
C ALA A 91 -23.44 12.64 14.62
N ASP A 92 -22.92 11.45 14.32
CA ASP A 92 -22.90 10.26 15.18
C ASP A 92 -21.63 10.17 16.06
N LYS A 93 -20.79 11.20 16.09
CA LYS A 93 -19.48 11.26 16.75
C LYS A 93 -18.43 10.28 16.21
N SER A 94 -18.65 9.68 15.04
CA SER A 94 -17.58 8.95 14.36
C SER A 94 -16.61 9.94 13.68
N GLN A 95 -15.32 9.58 13.63
CA GLN A 95 -14.34 10.34 12.86
C GLN A 95 -14.28 9.79 11.44
N GLN A 96 -14.50 10.66 10.47
CA GLN A 96 -14.41 10.32 9.05
C GLN A 96 -13.34 11.17 8.37
N VAL A 97 -12.68 10.60 7.36
CA VAL A 97 -11.71 11.34 6.55
C VAL A 97 -12.47 12.27 5.62
N ALA A 98 -12.37 13.57 5.85
CA ALA A 98 -13.04 14.60 5.04
C ALA A 98 -12.17 15.08 3.88
N ALA A 99 -10.85 15.08 4.07
CA ALA A 99 -9.88 15.55 3.09
C ALA A 99 -8.50 14.92 3.33
N HIS A 100 -7.54 15.24 2.47
CA HIS A 100 -6.14 14.91 2.61
C HIS A 100 -5.27 16.14 2.32
N GLU A 101 -4.28 16.38 3.15
CA GLU A 101 -3.17 17.28 2.87
C GLU A 101 -2.02 16.48 2.27
N LEU A 102 -1.51 16.92 1.12
CA LEU A 102 -0.40 16.28 0.43
C LEU A 102 0.80 17.21 0.42
N TYR A 103 1.90 16.74 0.99
CA TYR A 103 3.19 17.43 0.98
C TYR A 103 4.14 16.75 0.02
N PHE A 104 4.57 17.46 -1.02
CA PHE A 104 5.56 17.00 -1.97
C PHE A 104 6.89 17.66 -1.66
N PHE A 105 7.79 16.91 -1.04
CA PHE A 105 9.14 17.37 -0.73
C PHE A 105 10.00 17.23 -1.98
N THR A 106 10.56 18.34 -2.45
CA THR A 106 11.39 18.38 -3.65
C THR A 106 12.82 18.80 -3.33
N ASP A 107 13.65 18.89 -4.36
CA ASP A 107 15.02 19.38 -4.23
C ASP A 107 15.13 20.85 -3.79
N GLU A 108 14.11 21.66 -4.05
CA GLU A 108 14.19 23.13 -3.88
C GLU A 108 13.05 23.73 -3.05
N GLY A 109 12.12 22.89 -2.57
CA GLY A 109 10.98 23.36 -1.78
C GLY A 109 9.94 22.28 -1.51
N ILE A 110 8.83 22.70 -0.94
CA ILE A 110 7.69 21.85 -0.62
C ILE A 110 6.47 22.41 -1.35
N LEU A 111 5.76 21.56 -2.07
CA LEU A 111 4.41 21.86 -2.54
C LEU A 111 3.40 21.28 -1.54
N ASP A 112 2.49 22.12 -1.07
CA ASP A 112 1.38 21.73 -0.20
C ASP A 112 0.08 21.76 -1.02
N VAL A 113 -0.67 20.66 -1.01
CA VAL A 113 -1.96 20.53 -1.70
C VAL A 113 -3.02 19.99 -0.75
N PHE A 114 -4.03 20.80 -0.45
CA PHE A 114 -5.24 20.37 0.24
C PHE A 114 -6.25 19.77 -0.75
N SER A 115 -6.59 18.50 -0.57
CA SER A 115 -7.52 17.76 -1.43
C SER A 115 -8.76 17.26 -0.69
N ALA A 116 -9.93 17.68 -1.14
CA ALA A 116 -11.21 17.10 -0.70
C ALA A 116 -11.52 15.73 -1.36
N LEU A 117 -10.57 15.16 -2.12
CA LEU A 117 -10.74 13.85 -2.75
C LEU A 117 -10.53 12.75 -1.71
N THR A 118 -11.36 11.72 -1.77
CA THR A 118 -11.25 10.53 -0.93
C THR A 118 -10.37 9.47 -1.59
N ILE A 119 -9.55 8.79 -0.77
CA ILE A 119 -8.86 7.56 -1.19
C ILE A 119 -9.93 6.47 -1.24
N ARG A 120 -10.06 5.80 -2.39
CA ARG A 120 -11.00 4.70 -2.63
C ARG A 120 -10.26 3.37 -2.66
#